data_AF-A0A925IEN6-F1
#
_entry.id   AF-A0A925IEN6-F1
#
_cell.length_a   1.000
_cell.length_b   1.000
_cell.length_c   1.000
_cell.angle_alpha   90.00
_cell.angle_beta   90.00
_cell.angle_gamma   90.00
#
_symmetry.space_group_name_H-M   'P 1'
#
loop_
_entity.id
_entity.type
_entity.pdbx_description
1 polymer ?
#
loop_
_entity_poly.entity_id
_entity_poly.type
_entity_poly.pdbx_seq_one_letter_code
_entity_poly.pdbx_strand_id
1 'polypeptide(L)'
;MRYTLLFLFCLVGFSARSQQEEMIYKPYINTLQFHQYGNQQGLPVYALNSGDQLLLGFDDMEGSLKNYYYTYQLCDYTWQPVNLNPFDYIKGFTQNRIGTYRYSSLAFTRYTHYQAILPDRNSAVPTRSGNYLLKVFLDGDPSKIVFTKRMYVLDQKANITAEVVQPF
;
A
#
# COMPACT_ATOMS: atom_id res chain seq x y z
N MET A 1 -38.98 -6.05 -51.99
CA MET A 1 -37.62 -5.51 -51.78
C MET A 1 -37.52 -5.18 -50.30
N ARG A 2 -36.88 -6.07 -49.54
CA ARG A 2 -36.87 -6.05 -48.06
C ARG A 2 -35.71 -5.18 -47.58
N TYR A 3 -36.05 -4.16 -46.80
CA TYR A 3 -35.12 -3.34 -46.04
C TYR A 3 -34.37 -4.21 -45.02
N THR A 4 -33.05 -4.11 -44.99
CA THR A 4 -32.27 -4.62 -43.86
C THR A 4 -31.22 -3.56 -43.53
N LEU A 5 -31.61 -2.62 -42.69
CA LEU A 5 -30.71 -1.67 -42.03
C LEU A 5 -29.80 -2.47 -41.10
N LEU A 6 -28.50 -2.53 -41.42
CA LEU A 6 -27.49 -3.09 -40.52
C LEU A 6 -27.04 -1.97 -39.58
N PHE A 7 -27.58 -1.93 -38.38
CA PHE A 7 -27.16 -1.01 -37.33
C PHE A 7 -25.83 -1.53 -36.75
N LEU A 8 -24.70 -1.03 -37.26
CA LEU A 8 -23.38 -1.31 -36.69
C LEU A 8 -23.24 -0.49 -35.39
N PHE A 9 -23.75 -1.04 -34.29
CA PHE A 9 -23.54 -0.49 -32.95
C PHE A 9 -22.07 -0.68 -32.59
N CYS A 10 -21.28 0.38 -32.77
CA CYS A 10 -19.89 0.45 -32.34
C CYS A 10 -19.88 0.34 -30.81
N LEU A 11 -19.61 -0.86 -30.28
CA LEU A 11 -19.27 -1.08 -28.89
C LEU A 11 -17.93 -0.40 -28.62
N VAL A 12 -17.96 0.91 -28.39
CA VAL A 12 -16.87 1.62 -27.73
C VAL A 12 -16.86 1.06 -26.31
N GLY A 13 -16.02 0.04 -26.08
CA GLY A 13 -15.82 -0.52 -24.76
C GLY A 13 -15.35 0.58 -23.85
N PHE A 14 -16.24 1.06 -22.98
CA PHE A 14 -15.89 2.01 -21.93
C PHE A 14 -14.97 1.27 -20.97
N SER A 15 -13.66 1.42 -21.14
CA SER A 15 -12.70 0.93 -20.15
C SER A 15 -12.85 1.81 -18.91
N ALA A 16 -13.67 1.38 -17.96
CA ALA A 16 -13.67 1.94 -16.63
C ALA A 16 -12.27 1.74 -16.04
N ARG A 17 -11.56 2.83 -15.75
CA ARG A 17 -10.32 2.74 -14.98
C ARG A 17 -10.69 2.37 -13.55
N SER A 18 -10.45 1.12 -13.19
CA SER A 18 -10.58 0.65 -11.80
C SER A 18 -9.58 1.42 -10.93
N GLN A 19 -10.01 1.80 -9.72
CA GLN A 19 -9.13 2.41 -8.74
C GLN A 19 -8.10 1.41 -8.25
N GLN A 20 -6.88 1.86 -7.97
CA GLN A 20 -5.91 0.95 -7.39
C GLN A 20 -6.31 0.73 -5.93
N GLU A 21 -6.96 -0.41 -5.69
CA GLU A 21 -7.55 -0.74 -4.41
C GLU A 21 -6.52 -1.31 -3.43
N GLU A 22 -6.85 -1.19 -2.15
CA GLU A 22 -6.21 -1.96 -1.09
C GLU A 22 -6.68 -3.41 -1.20
N MET A 23 -5.75 -4.33 -1.48
CA MET A 23 -6.11 -5.72 -1.76
C MET A 23 -4.98 -6.67 -1.37
N ILE A 24 -5.36 -7.85 -0.87
CA ILE A 24 -4.46 -8.99 -0.71
C ILE A 24 -4.66 -9.91 -1.93
N TYR A 25 -3.64 -10.02 -2.78
CA TYR A 25 -3.71 -10.81 -4.03
C TYR A 25 -3.32 -12.27 -3.84
N LYS A 26 -2.64 -12.60 -2.74
CA LYS A 26 -2.16 -13.95 -2.46
C LYS A 26 -2.86 -14.52 -1.24
N PRO A 27 -3.58 -15.66 -1.36
CA PRO A 27 -4.42 -16.20 -0.29
C PRO A 27 -3.61 -16.73 0.90
N TYR A 28 -2.30 -16.94 0.76
CA TYR A 28 -1.42 -17.34 1.84
C TYR A 28 -0.98 -16.17 2.74
N ILE A 29 -1.38 -14.93 2.45
CA ILE A 29 -1.06 -13.77 3.28
C ILE A 29 -2.19 -13.52 4.26
N ASN A 30 -1.87 -13.63 5.54
CA ASN A 30 -2.81 -13.42 6.64
C ASN A 30 -2.30 -12.34 7.61
N THR A 31 -3.20 -11.91 8.51
CA THR A 31 -2.90 -11.01 9.63
C THR A 31 -2.19 -9.71 9.20
N LEU A 32 -2.48 -9.21 7.99
CA LEU A 32 -1.88 -7.99 7.48
C LEU A 32 -2.29 -6.78 8.33
N GLN A 33 -1.31 -6.16 8.96
CA GLN A 33 -1.44 -4.97 9.79
C GLN A 33 -0.54 -3.86 9.26
N PHE A 34 -1.08 -2.66 9.19
CA PHE A 34 -0.31 -1.47 8.82
C PHE A 34 -0.86 -0.24 9.51
N HIS A 35 -0.10 0.29 10.46
CA HIS A 35 -0.53 1.34 11.38
C HIS A 35 0.67 2.15 11.89
N GLN A 36 0.43 3.23 12.61
CA GLN A 36 1.49 4.00 13.26
C GLN A 36 2.22 3.17 14.32
N TYR A 37 3.55 3.26 14.39
CA TYR A 37 4.35 2.54 15.36
C TYR A 37 3.92 2.90 16.79
N GLY A 38 3.64 1.89 17.62
CA GLY A 38 3.10 2.09 18.97
C GLY A 38 1.58 2.34 19.06
N ASN A 39 0.87 2.49 17.95
CA ASN A 39 -0.58 2.69 17.91
C ASN A 39 -1.26 1.73 16.91
N GLN A 40 -1.65 0.55 17.38
CA GLN A 40 -2.26 -0.52 16.56
C GLN A 40 -3.65 -0.19 16.01
N GLN A 41 -4.37 0.73 16.64
CA GLN A 41 -5.71 1.14 16.23
C GLN A 41 -5.69 2.37 15.30
N GLY A 42 -4.51 3.00 15.15
CA GLY A 42 -4.33 4.20 14.36
C GLY A 42 -4.31 3.94 12.86
N LEU A 43 -4.67 4.96 12.10
CA LEU A 43 -4.46 4.96 10.64
C LEU A 43 -2.95 4.99 10.32
N PRO A 44 -2.53 4.44 9.17
CA PRO A 44 -1.15 4.53 8.70
C PRO A 44 -0.84 5.93 8.17
N VAL A 45 -0.62 6.87 9.10
CA VAL A 45 -0.25 8.26 8.81
C VAL A 45 1.22 8.48 9.16
N TYR A 46 2.00 8.92 8.18
CA TYR A 46 3.39 9.33 8.33
C TYR A 46 3.49 10.85 8.19
N ALA A 47 3.92 11.57 9.22
CA ALA A 47 4.17 13.00 9.10
C ALA A 47 5.58 13.27 8.52
N LEU A 48 5.65 14.12 7.50
CA LEU A 48 6.92 14.52 6.90
C LEU A 48 7.78 15.27 7.92
N ASN A 49 9.09 15.03 7.83
CA ASN A 49 10.09 15.66 8.69
C ASN A 49 9.87 15.42 10.20
N SER A 50 9.06 14.42 10.56
CA SER A 50 8.91 13.97 11.94
C SER A 50 9.77 12.72 12.22
N GLY A 51 9.79 12.29 13.47
CA GLY A 51 10.34 11.00 13.87
C GLY A 51 9.33 9.85 13.77
N ASP A 52 8.15 10.08 13.19
CA ASP A 52 7.09 9.08 13.11
C ASP A 52 7.52 7.92 12.23
N GLN A 53 7.05 6.73 12.63
CA GLN A 53 7.25 5.51 11.87
C GLN A 53 5.92 4.76 11.81
N LEU A 54 5.78 3.95 10.77
CA LEU A 54 4.70 3.00 10.58
C LEU A 54 5.24 1.59 10.78
N LEU A 55 4.40 0.72 11.30
CA LEU A 55 4.68 -0.70 11.45
C LEU A 55 3.85 -1.49 10.42
N LEU A 56 4.54 -2.16 9.51
CA LEU A 56 3.96 -3.20 8.66
C LEU A 56 4.23 -4.57 9.29
N GLY A 57 3.20 -5.40 9.40
CA GLY A 57 3.32 -6.80 9.81
C GLY A 57 2.36 -7.68 9.00
N PHE A 58 2.78 -8.89 8.65
CA PHE A 58 1.92 -9.89 8.00
C PHE A 58 2.50 -11.29 8.16
N ASP A 59 1.64 -12.30 8.03
CA ASP A 59 2.00 -13.71 8.09
C ASP A 59 1.92 -14.34 6.71
N ASP A 60 2.96 -15.08 6.32
CA ASP A 60 2.96 -15.98 5.18
C ASP A 60 2.69 -17.41 5.66
N MET A 61 1.50 -17.92 5.34
CA MET A 61 1.01 -19.22 5.79
C MET A 61 1.64 -20.41 5.06
N GLU A 62 2.45 -20.19 4.01
CA GLU A 62 3.23 -21.27 3.41
C GLU A 62 4.45 -21.64 4.28
N GLY A 63 4.84 -20.79 5.24
CA GLY A 63 5.84 -21.08 6.26
C GLY A 63 7.29 -21.19 5.76
N SER A 64 7.53 -21.02 4.45
CA SER A 64 8.87 -20.92 3.87
C SER A 64 9.40 -19.50 3.92
N LEU A 65 10.72 -19.34 3.78
CA LEU A 65 11.35 -18.03 3.62
C LEU A 65 11.19 -17.58 2.17
N LYS A 66 10.69 -16.35 1.98
CA LYS A 66 10.54 -15.69 0.68
C LYS A 66 11.15 -14.30 0.73
N ASN A 67 11.51 -13.79 -0.44
CA ASN A 67 12.10 -12.47 -0.57
C ASN A 67 11.00 -11.43 -0.84
N TYR A 68 10.44 -10.88 0.23
CA TYR A 68 9.49 -9.77 0.12
C TYR A 68 10.21 -8.42 -0.02
N TYR A 69 9.66 -7.57 -0.88
CA TYR A 69 10.08 -6.21 -1.09
C TYR A 69 8.88 -5.27 -1.00
N TYR A 70 9.11 -4.01 -0.70
CA TYR A 70 8.10 -2.97 -0.78
C TYR A 70 8.57 -1.75 -1.56
N THR A 71 7.60 -1.01 -2.10
CA THR A 71 7.76 0.33 -2.69
C THR A 71 6.56 1.20 -2.32
N TYR A 72 6.70 2.50 -2.52
CA TYR A 72 5.59 3.45 -2.45
C TYR A 72 5.14 3.85 -3.86
N GLN A 73 3.83 4.04 -4.02
CA GLN A 73 3.22 4.66 -5.19
C GLN A 73 2.44 5.87 -4.73
N LEU A 74 2.86 7.06 -5.14
CA LEU A 74 2.08 8.27 -4.91
C LEU A 74 0.80 8.24 -5.76
N CYS A 75 -0.31 8.60 -5.13
CA CYS A 75 -1.65 8.61 -5.70
C CYS A 75 -2.34 9.96 -5.48
N ASP A 76 -3.33 10.25 -6.33
CA ASP A 76 -4.23 11.39 -6.15
C ASP A 76 -5.34 11.10 -5.13
N TYR A 77 -6.29 12.04 -5.00
CA TYR A 77 -7.43 11.94 -4.07
C TYR A 77 -8.40 10.81 -4.43
N THR A 78 -8.37 10.31 -5.68
CA THR A 78 -9.15 9.17 -6.16
C THR A 78 -8.39 7.85 -6.11
N TRP A 79 -7.21 7.82 -5.49
CA TRP A 79 -6.31 6.67 -5.42
C TRP A 79 -5.79 6.21 -6.79
N GLN A 80 -5.71 7.12 -7.76
CA GLN A 80 -5.05 6.84 -9.05
C GLN A 80 -3.57 7.21 -8.95
N PRO A 81 -2.64 6.38 -9.47
CA PRO A 81 -1.23 6.72 -9.57
C PRO A 81 -1.02 8.07 -10.26
N VAL A 82 -0.25 8.96 -9.63
CA VAL A 82 0.15 10.20 -10.29
C VAL A 82 1.25 9.92 -11.31
N ASN A 83 1.28 10.72 -12.39
CA ASN A 83 2.34 10.64 -13.39
C ASN A 83 3.57 11.46 -12.94
N LEU A 84 4.23 11.01 -11.87
CA LEU A 84 5.49 11.57 -11.37
C LEU A 84 6.55 10.47 -11.29
N ASN A 85 7.81 10.86 -11.46
CA ASN A 85 8.91 9.93 -11.30
C ASN A 85 9.04 9.55 -9.82
N PRO A 86 9.21 8.26 -9.45
CA PRO A 86 9.48 7.85 -8.07
C PRO A 86 10.58 8.65 -7.36
N PHE A 87 11.61 9.08 -8.08
CA PHE A 87 12.68 9.91 -7.50
C PHE A 87 12.22 11.32 -7.06
N ASP A 88 11.08 11.80 -7.56
CA ASP A 88 10.51 13.10 -7.17
C ASP A 88 9.82 13.05 -5.80
N TYR A 89 9.46 11.86 -5.32
CA TYR A 89 8.67 11.69 -4.10
C TYR A 89 9.19 10.59 -3.15
N ILE A 90 10.24 9.86 -3.53
CA ILE A 90 10.95 8.90 -2.68
C ILE A 90 12.43 9.29 -2.63
N LYS A 91 12.97 9.46 -1.43
CA LYS A 91 14.41 9.55 -1.17
C LYS A 91 14.96 8.19 -0.78
N GLY A 92 16.20 7.90 -1.20
CA GLY A 92 16.86 6.63 -0.91
C GLY A 92 16.63 5.61 -2.02
N PHE A 93 16.47 4.35 -1.66
CA PHE A 93 16.12 3.30 -2.62
C PHE A 93 14.66 3.43 -3.05
N THR A 94 14.33 3.10 -4.29
CA THR A 94 12.94 3.07 -4.75
C THR A 94 12.18 1.86 -4.24
N GLN A 95 12.88 0.77 -3.94
CA GLN A 95 12.32 -0.43 -3.32
C GLN A 95 13.26 -0.99 -2.25
N ASN A 96 12.70 -1.66 -1.25
CA ASN A 96 13.47 -2.21 -0.14
C ASN A 96 13.03 -3.62 0.22
N ARG A 97 14.00 -4.47 0.54
CA ARG A 97 13.75 -5.83 1.03
C ARG A 97 13.24 -5.80 2.47
N ILE A 98 12.23 -6.60 2.77
CA ILE A 98 11.75 -6.85 4.13
C ILE A 98 12.64 -7.94 4.75
N GLY A 99 13.62 -7.50 5.55
CA GLY A 99 14.63 -8.39 6.13
C GLY A 99 14.25 -8.98 7.49
N THR A 100 13.30 -8.38 8.20
CA THR A 100 12.91 -8.82 9.54
C THR A 100 11.79 -9.85 9.44
N TYR A 101 12.08 -11.09 9.85
CA TYR A 101 11.11 -12.17 9.87
C TYR A 101 11.37 -13.15 11.02
N ARG A 102 10.36 -13.92 11.39
CA ARG A 102 10.45 -15.03 12.34
C ARG A 102 9.56 -16.19 11.93
N TYR A 103 10.05 -17.42 12.08
CA TYR A 103 9.21 -18.60 11.93
C TYR A 103 8.26 -18.73 13.12
N SER A 104 7.05 -19.23 12.87
CA SER A 104 6.12 -19.63 13.91
C SER A 104 6.77 -20.70 14.81
N SER A 105 6.57 -20.59 16.12
CA SER A 105 7.02 -21.59 17.10
C SER A 105 5.79 -22.21 17.78
N LEU A 106 5.76 -23.54 17.88
CA LEU A 106 4.69 -24.32 18.52
C LEU A 106 3.26 -24.04 18.00
N ALA A 107 3.12 -23.42 16.84
CA ALA A 107 1.83 -23.21 16.19
C ALA A 107 1.40 -24.49 15.44
N PHE A 108 0.10 -24.82 15.52
CA PHE A 108 -0.47 -25.94 14.76
C PHE A 108 -0.33 -25.73 13.24
N THR A 109 -0.66 -24.52 12.79
CA THR A 109 -0.41 -24.07 11.41
C THR A 109 0.90 -23.31 11.35
N ARG A 110 1.85 -23.79 10.54
CA ARG A 110 3.14 -23.11 10.35
C ARG A 110 2.97 -21.83 9.54
N TYR A 111 3.68 -20.78 9.90
CA TYR A 111 3.75 -19.53 9.15
C TYR A 111 5.11 -18.85 9.34
N THR A 112 5.44 -17.91 8.46
CA THR A 112 6.57 -16.99 8.61
C THR A 112 6.01 -15.59 8.79
N HIS A 113 6.27 -14.97 9.93
CA HIS A 113 5.87 -13.60 10.20
C HIS A 113 6.93 -12.64 9.66
N TYR A 114 6.52 -11.66 8.87
CA TYR A 114 7.37 -10.60 8.34
C TYR A 114 7.00 -9.26 8.98
N GLN A 115 8.00 -8.40 9.18
CA GLN A 115 7.83 -7.10 9.79
C GLN A 115 8.72 -6.05 9.09
N ALA A 116 8.22 -4.83 8.95
CA ALA A 116 9.02 -3.68 8.54
C ALA A 116 8.60 -2.42 9.32
N ILE A 117 9.59 -1.63 9.73
CA ILE A 117 9.38 -0.29 10.29
C ILE A 117 9.70 0.70 9.18
N LEU A 118 8.76 1.60 8.89
CA LEU A 118 8.76 2.46 7.71
C LEU A 118 8.56 3.94 8.09
N PRO A 119 9.39 4.89 7.64
CA PRO A 119 10.69 4.69 7.00
C PRO A 119 11.78 4.24 8.00
N ASP A 120 12.83 3.60 7.49
CA ASP A 120 14.07 3.27 8.21
C ASP A 120 15.27 4.03 7.60
N ARG A 121 16.39 4.13 8.34
CA ARG A 121 17.55 5.00 8.01
C ARG A 121 18.14 4.76 6.62
N ASN A 122 18.01 3.54 6.08
CA ASN A 122 18.52 3.17 4.76
C ASN A 122 17.41 2.68 3.82
N SER A 123 16.16 3.14 4.02
CA SER A 123 15.03 2.76 3.19
C SER A 123 14.57 3.83 2.19
N ALA A 124 13.58 3.46 1.39
CA ALA A 124 12.69 4.39 0.72
C ALA A 124 12.04 5.29 1.79
N VAL A 125 12.11 6.59 1.59
CA VAL A 125 11.49 7.59 2.47
C VAL A 125 10.61 8.50 1.62
N PRO A 126 9.28 8.53 1.85
CA PRO A 126 8.41 9.48 1.19
C PRO A 126 8.83 10.92 1.51
N THR A 127 9.00 11.77 0.48
CA THR A 127 9.41 13.18 0.63
C THR A 127 8.31 14.16 0.27
N ARG A 128 7.20 13.68 -0.28
CA ARG A 128 6.05 14.49 -0.69
C ARG A 128 4.80 14.07 0.07
N SER A 129 3.98 15.03 0.48
CA SER A 129 2.69 14.72 1.10
C SER A 129 1.68 14.20 0.07
N GLY A 130 0.71 13.43 0.53
CA GLY A 130 -0.34 12.87 -0.31
C GLY A 130 -0.75 11.46 0.10
N ASN A 131 -1.58 10.85 -0.75
CA ASN A 131 -2.01 9.48 -0.61
C ASN A 131 -0.97 8.55 -1.23
N TYR A 132 -0.63 7.47 -0.55
CA TYR A 132 0.32 6.50 -1.06
C TYR A 132 -0.23 5.09 -0.94
N LEU A 133 0.02 4.28 -1.97
CA LEU A 133 -0.09 2.83 -1.88
C LEU A 133 1.28 2.24 -1.55
N LEU A 134 1.36 1.60 -0.39
CA LEU A 134 2.41 0.65 -0.08
C LEU A 134 2.14 -0.62 -0.89
N LYS A 135 3.07 -0.98 -1.77
CA LYS A 135 2.99 -2.21 -2.57
C LYS A 135 4.02 -3.19 -2.04
N VAL A 136 3.60 -4.41 -1.69
CA VAL A 136 4.50 -5.49 -1.30
C VAL A 136 4.49 -6.58 -2.37
N PHE A 137 5.67 -7.03 -2.78
CA PHE A 137 5.87 -7.93 -3.91
C PHE A 137 7.06 -8.87 -3.70
N LEU A 138 7.16 -9.92 -4.52
CA LEU A 138 8.19 -10.94 -4.41
C LEU A 138 9.41 -10.66 -5.29
N ASP A 139 10.57 -11.12 -4.85
CA ASP A 139 11.81 -11.25 -5.62
C ASP A 139 12.36 -9.95 -6.22
N GLY A 140 11.92 -8.79 -5.72
CA GLY A 140 12.32 -7.50 -6.26
C GLY A 140 11.64 -7.18 -7.61
N ASP A 141 10.58 -7.91 -7.97
CA ASP A 141 9.81 -7.75 -9.20
C ASP A 141 8.43 -7.12 -8.90
N PRO A 142 8.22 -5.82 -9.23
CA PRO A 142 6.96 -5.13 -8.98
C PRO A 142 5.74 -5.71 -9.72
N SER A 143 5.93 -6.62 -10.68
CA SER A 143 4.81 -7.35 -11.31
C SER A 143 4.27 -8.48 -10.42
N LYS A 144 5.08 -8.99 -9.49
CA LYS A 144 4.71 -10.08 -8.56
C LYS A 144 4.09 -9.53 -7.27
N ILE A 145 3.06 -8.70 -7.41
CA ILE A 145 2.39 -8.07 -6.26
C ILE A 145 1.72 -9.14 -5.38
N VAL A 146 1.89 -8.96 -4.08
CA VAL A 146 1.37 -9.83 -3.03
C VAL A 146 0.20 -9.17 -2.31
N PHE A 147 0.37 -7.91 -1.93
CA PHE A 147 -0.71 -7.05 -1.45
C PHE A 147 -0.39 -5.57 -1.64
N THR A 148 -1.44 -4.74 -1.56
CA THR A 148 -1.37 -3.28 -1.44
C THR A 148 -2.01 -2.83 -0.13
N LYS A 149 -1.49 -1.75 0.46
CA LYS A 149 -2.09 -1.05 1.60
C LYS A 149 -2.02 0.45 1.41
N ARG A 150 -3.06 1.15 1.85
CA ARG A 150 -3.11 2.61 1.85
C ARG A 150 -2.29 3.18 3.00
N MET A 151 -1.61 4.30 2.75
CA MET A 151 -1.03 5.18 3.77
C MET A 151 -1.18 6.63 3.37
N TYR A 152 -1.06 7.50 4.36
CA TYR A 152 -1.17 8.93 4.21
C TYR A 152 0.14 9.57 4.65
N VAL A 153 0.68 10.45 3.80
CA VAL A 153 1.86 11.23 4.13
C VAL A 153 1.45 12.67 4.34
N LEU A 154 1.58 13.14 5.57
CA LEU A 154 1.07 14.41 6.03
C LEU A 154 2.18 15.46 6.10
N ASP A 155 1.94 16.63 5.54
CA ASP A 155 2.74 17.83 5.74
C ASP A 155 1.88 18.86 6.46
N GLN A 156 2.10 19.01 7.77
CA GLN A 156 1.24 19.81 8.64
C GLN A 156 1.44 21.30 8.40
N LYS A 157 0.62 21.88 7.51
CA LYS A 157 0.65 23.32 7.17
C LYS A 157 -0.48 24.15 7.75
N ALA A 158 -1.52 23.49 8.24
CA ALA A 158 -2.70 24.13 8.82
C ALA A 158 -3.28 23.25 9.92
N ASN A 159 -3.99 23.88 10.85
CA ASN A 159 -4.73 23.19 11.91
C ASN A 159 -6.20 23.04 11.49
N ILE A 160 -6.78 21.87 11.72
CA ILE A 160 -8.19 21.58 11.47
C ILE A 160 -8.84 21.30 12.83
N THR A 161 -9.89 22.06 13.16
CA THR A 161 -10.71 21.85 14.35
C THR A 161 -12.09 21.35 13.94
N ALA A 162 -12.56 20.28 14.55
CA ALA A 162 -13.89 19.71 14.30
C ALA A 162 -14.57 19.37 15.63
N GLU A 163 -15.88 19.53 15.68
CA GLU A 163 -16.73 19.18 16.81
C GLU A 163 -17.86 18.28 16.33
N VAL A 164 -18.15 17.22 17.07
CA VAL A 164 -19.27 16.31 16.78
C VAL A 164 -20.47 16.75 17.61
N VAL A 165 -21.52 17.22 16.95
CA VAL A 165 -22.76 17.66 17.59
C VAL A 165 -23.89 16.69 17.24
N GLN A 166 -24.74 16.37 18.21
CA GLN A 166 -25.91 15.51 17.99
C GLN A 166 -26.91 16.22 17.05
N PRO A 167 -27.38 15.57 15.96
CA PRO A 167 -28.46 16.12 15.15
C PRO A 167 -29.78 16.11 15.94
N PHE A 168 -30.55 17.19 15.81
CA PHE A 168 -31.85 17.39 16.46
C PHE A 168 -32.94 16.46 15.90
#